data_AF-A0A7W1XXC2-F1
#
_entry.id   AF-A0A7W1XXC2-F1
#
_cell.length_a   1.000
_cell.length_b   1.000
_cell.length_c   1.000
_cell.angle_alpha   90.00
_cell.angle_beta   90.00
_cell.angle_gamma   90.00
#
_symmetry.space_group_name_H-M   'P 1'
#
loop_
_entity.id
_entity.type
_entity.pdbx_description
1 polymer ?
#
loop_
_entity_poly.entity_id
_entity_poly.type
_entity_poly.pdbx_seq_one_letter_code
_entity_poly.pdbx_strand_id
1 'polypeptide(L)'
;VAAAEKFSVSTPSVTNWRKDFGVTRATKEAAVAGKKVVLPKKPVSKPAPSGRKNYPDTFREEVARFSALEGVEKTAIRFGVSAPSVTNWRREFGINRETRDKIRKEHEKMGITSDKSLGKKEILKVRRQVEKSLVLLDSLLEKM
;
A
#
# COMPACT_ATOMS: atom_id res chain seq x y z
N VAL A 1 34.28 -4.30 -20.06
CA VAL A 1 34.37 -3.56 -21.34
C VAL A 1 34.72 -4.51 -22.49
N ALA A 2 35.71 -5.40 -22.33
CA ALA A 2 36.13 -6.38 -23.34
C ALA A 2 35.02 -7.13 -24.11
N ALA A 3 33.93 -7.56 -23.45
CA ALA A 3 32.85 -8.27 -24.15
C ALA A 3 31.97 -7.35 -25.02
N ALA A 4 31.76 -6.09 -24.61
CA ALA A 4 30.93 -5.15 -25.35
C ALA A 4 31.60 -4.76 -26.68
N GLU A 5 32.91 -4.50 -26.63
CA GLU A 5 33.74 -4.20 -27.80
C GLU A 5 33.88 -5.41 -28.73
N LYS A 6 34.18 -6.60 -28.16
CA LYS A 6 34.37 -7.83 -28.94
C LYS A 6 33.15 -8.24 -29.77
N PHE A 7 31.96 -7.94 -29.27
CA PHE A 7 30.69 -8.28 -29.94
C PHE A 7 29.98 -7.06 -30.52
N SER A 8 30.61 -5.88 -30.55
CA SER A 8 30.06 -4.63 -31.08
C SER A 8 28.67 -4.29 -30.53
N VAL A 9 28.47 -4.49 -29.23
CA VAL A 9 27.20 -4.27 -28.53
C VAL A 9 27.37 -3.24 -27.42
N SER A 10 26.26 -2.57 -27.04
CA SER A 10 26.30 -1.58 -25.98
C SER A 10 26.63 -2.22 -24.61
N THR A 11 27.38 -1.51 -23.76
CA THR A 11 27.64 -1.91 -22.37
C THR A 11 26.36 -2.17 -21.56
N PRO A 12 25.28 -1.37 -21.72
CA PRO A 12 23.98 -1.69 -21.12
C PRO A 12 23.39 -3.03 -21.56
N SER A 13 23.50 -3.40 -22.85
CA SER A 13 23.00 -4.68 -23.37
C SER A 13 23.69 -5.86 -22.69
N VAL A 14 25.02 -5.83 -22.61
CA VAL A 14 25.80 -6.88 -21.92
C VAL A 14 25.42 -6.97 -20.45
N THR A 15 25.18 -5.82 -19.81
CA THR A 15 24.77 -5.78 -18.39
C THR A 15 23.38 -6.37 -18.18
N ASN A 16 22.44 -6.13 -19.09
CA ASN A 16 21.10 -6.72 -19.03
C ASN A 16 21.14 -8.22 -19.28
N TRP A 17 21.87 -8.70 -20.29
CA TRP A 17 22.03 -10.14 -20.52
C TRP A 17 22.67 -10.85 -19.34
N ARG A 18 23.66 -10.23 -18.68
CA ARG A 18 24.24 -10.80 -17.45
C ARG A 18 23.18 -11.00 -16.36
N LYS A 19 22.23 -10.08 -16.22
CA LYS A 19 21.11 -10.23 -15.28
C LYS A 19 20.15 -11.32 -15.73
N ASP A 20 19.80 -11.34 -17.02
CA ASP A 20 18.86 -12.30 -17.59
C ASP A 20 19.39 -13.74 -17.50
N PHE A 21 20.70 -13.96 -17.60
CA PHE A 21 21.32 -15.29 -17.44
C PHE A 21 21.82 -15.59 -16.03
N GLY A 22 21.49 -14.75 -15.03
CA GLY A 22 21.89 -14.98 -13.63
C GLY A 22 23.40 -14.94 -13.40
N VAL A 23 24.16 -14.21 -14.23
CA VAL A 23 25.60 -14.04 -14.10
C VAL A 23 25.90 -13.06 -12.96
N THR A 24 26.05 -13.61 -11.76
CA THR A 24 26.35 -12.85 -10.53
C THR A 24 27.86 -12.68 -10.30
N ARG A 25 28.22 -11.97 -9.23
CA ARG A 25 29.60 -11.85 -8.78
C ARG A 25 30.21 -13.21 -8.42
N ALA A 26 29.45 -14.07 -7.74
CA ALA A 26 29.88 -15.43 -7.38
C ALA A 26 30.17 -16.29 -8.63
N THR A 27 29.36 -16.13 -9.68
CA THR A 27 29.57 -16.77 -10.98
C THR A 27 30.90 -16.34 -11.63
N LYS A 28 31.24 -15.06 -11.53
CA LYS A 28 32.51 -14.53 -12.02
C LYS A 28 33.69 -15.09 -11.22
N GLU A 29 33.58 -15.12 -9.89
CA GLU A 29 34.62 -15.63 -8.99
C GLU A 29 34.87 -17.12 -9.21
N ALA A 30 33.81 -17.91 -9.41
CA ALA A 30 33.92 -19.34 -9.77
C ALA A 30 34.62 -19.56 -11.11
N ALA A 31 34.31 -18.75 -12.14
CA ALA A 31 34.95 -18.84 -13.44
C ALA A 31 36.45 -18.47 -13.39
N VAL A 32 36.82 -17.44 -12.62
CA VAL A 32 38.23 -17.05 -12.42
C VAL A 32 39.00 -18.13 -11.64
N ALA A 33 38.34 -18.79 -10.68
CA ALA A 33 38.89 -19.93 -9.95
C ALA A 33 38.94 -21.25 -10.76
N GLY A 34 38.64 -21.21 -12.08
CA GLY A 34 38.66 -22.38 -12.96
C GLY A 34 37.53 -23.38 -12.73
N LYS A 35 36.53 -23.07 -11.89
CA LYS A 35 35.38 -23.93 -11.68
C LYS A 35 34.44 -23.86 -12.88
N LYS A 36 33.93 -25.02 -13.30
CA LYS A 36 32.93 -25.11 -14.38
C LYS A 36 31.63 -24.43 -13.94
N VAL A 37 31.33 -23.29 -14.55
CA VAL A 37 30.07 -22.57 -14.36
C VAL A 37 29.06 -23.04 -15.40
N VAL A 38 27.97 -23.66 -14.95
CA VAL A 38 26.83 -24.01 -15.80
C VAL A 38 25.84 -22.85 -15.77
N LEU A 39 25.78 -22.08 -16.86
CA LEU A 39 24.76 -21.05 -17.04
C LEU A 39 23.49 -21.66 -17.63
N PRO A 40 22.30 -21.14 -17.27
CA PRO A 40 21.06 -21.58 -17.88
C PRO A 40 21.06 -21.25 -19.38
N LYS A 41 20.63 -22.19 -20.23
CA LYS A 41 20.53 -21.99 -21.68
C LYS A 41 19.42 -21.01 -22.08
N LYS A 42 18.45 -20.78 -21.18
CA LYS A 42 17.36 -19.83 -21.36
C LYS A 42 17.54 -18.68 -20.37
N PRO A 43 17.20 -17.44 -20.73
CA PRO A 43 17.17 -16.36 -19.76
C PRO A 43 16.23 -16.75 -18.62
N VAL A 44 16.65 -16.52 -17.39
CA VAL A 44 15.83 -16.58 -16.20
C VAL A 44 14.68 -15.60 -16.45
N SER A 45 13.53 -16.12 -16.84
CA SER A 45 12.34 -15.30 -17.02
C SER A 45 12.12 -14.57 -15.71
N LYS A 46 12.24 -13.23 -15.71
CA LYS A 46 11.70 -12.43 -14.62
C LYS A 46 10.27 -12.94 -14.40
N PRO A 47 9.80 -13.10 -13.15
CA PRO A 47 8.37 -13.31 -12.95
C PRO A 47 7.67 -12.22 -13.75
N ALA A 48 6.80 -12.62 -14.68
CA ALA A 48 6.05 -11.67 -15.47
C ALA A 48 5.44 -10.68 -14.47
N PRO A 49 5.46 -9.35 -14.75
CA PRO A 49 4.69 -8.43 -13.93
C PRO A 49 3.30 -9.03 -13.85
N SER A 50 2.84 -9.36 -12.64
CA SER A 50 1.56 -10.03 -12.46
C SER A 50 0.57 -9.23 -13.28
N GLY A 51 -0.03 -9.88 -14.29
CA GLY A 51 -0.83 -9.19 -15.29
C GLY A 51 -1.79 -8.25 -14.58
N ARG A 52 -1.96 -7.03 -15.10
CA ARG A 52 -2.86 -6.03 -14.51
C ARG A 52 -4.15 -6.75 -14.14
N LYS A 53 -4.43 -6.88 -12.84
CA LYS A 53 -5.64 -7.55 -12.36
C LYS A 53 -6.81 -6.77 -12.97
N ASN A 54 -7.54 -7.40 -13.89
CA ASN A 54 -8.64 -6.75 -14.56
C ASN A 54 -9.86 -6.90 -13.66
N TYR A 55 -10.21 -5.83 -12.95
CA TYR A 55 -11.37 -5.82 -12.08
C TYR A 55 -12.61 -5.37 -12.86
N PRO A 56 -13.76 -6.02 -12.68
CA PRO A 56 -15.00 -5.58 -13.31
C PRO A 56 -15.39 -4.18 -12.82
N ASP A 57 -16.05 -3.41 -13.68
CA ASP A 57 -16.39 -2.00 -13.43
C ASP A 57 -17.27 -1.84 -12.18
N THR A 58 -18.20 -2.77 -11.95
CA THR A 58 -19.07 -2.81 -10.77
C THR A 58 -18.27 -2.89 -9.48
N PHE A 59 -17.25 -3.76 -9.44
CA PHE A 59 -16.36 -3.89 -8.29
C PHE A 59 -15.53 -2.61 -8.09
N ARG A 60 -14.97 -2.06 -9.17
CA ARG A 60 -14.18 -0.83 -9.10
C ARG A 60 -15.01 0.34 -8.59
N GLU A 61 -16.27 0.45 -9.02
CA GLU A 61 -17.20 1.46 -8.57
C GLU A 61 -17.56 1.30 -7.08
N GLU A 62 -17.87 0.08 -6.64
CA GLU A 62 -18.17 -0.21 -5.24
C GLU A 62 -16.99 0.17 -4.34
N VAL A 63 -15.78 -0.25 -4.70
CA VAL A 63 -14.55 0.09 -3.96
C VAL A 63 -14.32 1.61 -3.94
N ALA A 64 -14.55 2.30 -5.06
CA ALA A 64 -14.41 3.75 -5.15
C ALA A 64 -15.42 4.47 -4.24
N ARG A 65 -16.69 4.06 -4.24
CA ARG A 65 -17.74 4.60 -3.34
C ARG A 65 -17.42 4.31 -1.88
N PHE A 66 -17.01 3.09 -1.55
CA PHE A 66 -16.63 2.70 -0.20
C PHE A 66 -15.45 3.54 0.33
N SER A 67 -14.48 3.81 -0.53
CA SER A 67 -13.32 4.66 -0.18
C SER A 67 -13.67 6.10 0.14
N ALA A 68 -14.85 6.59 -0.28
CA ALA A 68 -15.35 7.90 0.08
C ALA A 68 -15.65 7.98 1.59
N LEU A 69 -16.10 6.86 2.18
CA LEU A 69 -16.51 6.78 3.58
C LEU A 69 -15.33 6.46 4.52
N GLU A 70 -14.63 5.35 4.26
CA GLU A 70 -13.56 4.84 5.15
C GLU A 70 -12.18 5.42 4.85
N GLY A 71 -12.01 6.06 3.68
CA GLY A 71 -10.72 6.52 3.19
C GLY A 71 -9.97 5.47 2.38
N VAL A 72 -8.99 5.94 1.61
CA VAL A 72 -8.33 5.17 0.55
C VAL A 72 -7.51 3.99 1.11
N GLU A 73 -6.71 4.22 2.15
CA GLU A 73 -5.81 3.20 2.70
C GLU A 73 -6.56 2.04 3.36
N LYS A 74 -7.53 2.34 4.23
CA LYS A 74 -8.37 1.32 4.87
C LYS A 74 -9.12 0.49 3.83
N THR A 75 -9.63 1.15 2.79
CA THR A 75 -10.33 0.49 1.69
C THR A 75 -9.40 -0.42 0.90
N ALA A 76 -8.21 0.06 0.55
CA ALA A 76 -7.21 -0.72 -0.17
C ALA A 76 -6.87 -2.02 0.56
N ILE A 77 -6.62 -1.93 1.89
CA ILE A 77 -6.36 -3.09 2.74
C ILE A 77 -7.57 -4.02 2.77
N ARG A 78 -8.78 -3.49 2.99
CA ARG A 78 -10.01 -4.27 3.12
C ARG A 78 -10.34 -5.08 1.86
N PHE A 79 -10.13 -4.50 0.69
CA PHE A 79 -10.47 -5.13 -0.60
C PHE A 79 -9.27 -5.82 -1.28
N GLY A 80 -8.08 -5.81 -0.67
CA GLY A 80 -6.88 -6.45 -1.22
C GLY A 80 -6.39 -5.80 -2.53
N VAL A 81 -6.66 -4.51 -2.70
CA VAL A 81 -6.28 -3.72 -3.88
C VAL A 81 -5.21 -2.69 -3.51
N SER A 82 -4.48 -2.17 -4.49
CA SER A 82 -3.49 -1.13 -4.20
C SER A 82 -4.15 0.24 -4.00
N ALA A 83 -3.67 1.04 -3.04
CA ALA A 83 -4.16 2.39 -2.80
C ALA A 83 -4.13 3.32 -4.04
N PRO A 84 -3.11 3.23 -4.94
CA PRO A 84 -3.14 3.94 -6.20
C PRO A 84 -4.32 3.53 -7.11
N SER A 85 -4.70 2.24 -7.13
CA SER A 85 -5.85 1.77 -7.92
C SER A 85 -7.15 2.41 -7.43
N VAL A 86 -7.37 2.41 -6.11
CA VAL A 86 -8.53 3.05 -5.49
C VAL A 86 -8.58 4.55 -5.81
N THR A 87 -7.43 5.23 -5.76
CA THR A 87 -7.34 6.66 -6.10
C THR A 87 -7.68 6.93 -7.56
N ASN A 88 -7.23 6.08 -8.48
CA ASN A 88 -7.58 6.18 -9.89
C ASN A 88 -9.06 5.93 -10.12
N TRP A 89 -9.64 4.88 -9.53
CA TRP A 89 -11.07 4.58 -9.67
C TRP A 89 -11.94 5.70 -9.10
N ARG A 90 -11.55 6.34 -7.99
CA ARG A 90 -12.24 7.54 -7.50
C ARG A 90 -12.28 8.67 -8.53
N ARG A 91 -11.23 8.84 -9.32
CA ARG A 91 -11.20 9.84 -10.40
C ARG A 91 -12.07 9.41 -11.58
N GLU A 92 -11.97 8.13 -11.97
CA GLU A 92 -12.76 7.54 -13.05
C GLU A 92 -14.26 7.64 -12.78
N PHE A 93 -14.70 7.38 -11.55
CA PHE A 93 -16.12 7.45 -11.14
C PHE A 93 -16.55 8.80 -10.54
N GLY A 94 -15.71 9.84 -10.59
CA GLY A 94 -16.08 11.18 -10.13
C GLY A 94 -16.38 11.31 -8.63
N ILE A 95 -15.71 10.51 -7.79
CA ILE A 95 -15.82 10.55 -6.32
C ILE A 95 -15.09 11.79 -5.78
N ASN A 96 -15.74 12.94 -5.90
CA ASN A 96 -15.30 14.23 -5.39
C ASN A 96 -15.82 14.48 -3.95
N ARG A 97 -15.55 15.68 -3.41
CA ARG A 97 -15.99 16.07 -2.06
C ARG A 97 -17.52 16.10 -1.92
N GLU A 98 -18.23 16.55 -2.95
CA GLU A 98 -19.70 16.64 -2.94
C GLU A 98 -20.34 15.25 -2.99
N THR A 99 -19.84 14.37 -3.87
CA THR A 99 -20.27 12.97 -3.96
C THR A 99 -20.02 12.25 -2.64
N ARG A 100 -18.87 12.48 -2.00
CA ARG A 100 -18.59 11.96 -0.67
C ARG A 100 -19.62 12.43 0.35
N ASP A 101 -19.93 13.72 0.38
CA ASP A 101 -20.88 14.28 1.34
C ASP A 101 -22.32 13.76 1.09
N LYS A 102 -22.69 13.47 -0.17
CA LYS A 102 -23.94 12.78 -0.52
C LYS A 102 -23.96 11.34 0.00
N ILE A 103 -22.92 10.55 -0.31
CA ILE A 103 -22.78 9.16 0.14
C ILE A 103 -22.82 9.09 1.68
N ARG A 104 -22.18 10.05 2.36
CA ARG A 104 -22.22 10.13 3.83
C ARG A 104 -23.64 10.35 4.36
N LYS A 105 -24.38 11.30 3.78
CA LYS A 105 -25.78 11.58 4.15
C LYS A 105 -26.69 10.39 3.88
N GLU A 106 -26.48 9.66 2.78
CA GLU A 106 -27.23 8.44 2.48
C GLU A 106 -26.97 7.35 3.53
N HIS A 107 -25.70 7.15 3.92
CA HIS A 107 -25.33 6.21 4.99
C HIS A 107 -25.91 6.60 6.36
N GLU A 108 -25.88 7.89 6.70
CA GLU A 108 -26.50 8.45 7.91
C GLU A 108 -28.02 8.21 7.93
N LYS A 109 -28.70 8.41 6.79
CA LYS A 109 -30.14 8.13 6.64
C LYS A 109 -30.48 6.64 6.77
N MET A 110 -29.59 5.76 6.31
CA MET A 110 -29.77 4.31 6.44
C MET A 110 -29.47 3.79 7.86
N GLY A 111 -29.14 4.67 8.81
CA GLY A 111 -28.85 4.28 10.19
C GLY A 111 -27.54 3.51 10.36
N ILE A 112 -26.69 3.48 9.33
CA ILE A 112 -25.36 2.86 9.38
C ILE A 112 -24.41 3.90 9.96
N THR A 113 -24.62 4.25 11.22
CA THR A 113 -23.63 5.01 11.96
C THR A 113 -22.47 4.07 12.25
N SER A 114 -21.28 4.37 11.72
CA SER A 114 -20.06 3.71 12.21
C SER A 114 -20.07 3.87 13.72
N ASP A 115 -19.97 2.76 14.43
CA ASP A 115 -19.84 2.70 15.88
C ASP A 115 -18.90 3.84 16.31
N LYS A 116 -19.43 4.83 17.03
CA LYS A 116 -18.67 6.03 17.43
C LYS A 116 -17.61 5.55 18.41
N SER A 117 -16.48 5.07 17.90
CA SER A 117 -15.26 4.99 18.68
C SER A 117 -15.02 6.42 19.16
N LEU A 118 -15.19 6.66 20.47
CA LEU A 118 -15.06 7.99 21.08
C LEU A 118 -13.84 8.68 20.49
N GLY A 119 -14.08 9.79 19.80
CA GLY A 119 -13.01 10.48 19.10
C GLY A 119 -11.95 10.88 20.13
N LYS A 120 -10.68 11.00 19.70
CA LYS A 120 -9.56 11.41 20.58
C LYS A 120 -9.90 12.62 21.47
N LYS A 121 -10.72 13.56 20.97
CA LYS A 121 -11.21 14.73 21.71
C LYS A 121 -12.19 14.39 22.84
N GLU A 122 -13.10 13.45 22.63
CA GLU A 122 -14.06 12.99 23.63
C GLU A 122 -13.35 12.20 24.73
N ILE A 123 -12.40 11.33 24.36
CA ILE A 123 -11.53 10.62 25.31
C ILE A 123 -10.73 11.61 26.17
N LEU A 124 -10.14 12.65 25.56
CA LEU A 124 -9.41 13.69 26.30
C LEU A 124 -10.31 14.54 27.21
N LYS A 125 -11.60 14.66 26.89
CA LYS A 125 -12.57 15.36 27.74
C LYS A 125 -12.87 14.54 28.99
N VAL A 126 -13.13 13.24 28.82
CA VAL A 126 -13.36 12.30 29.93
C VAL A 126 -12.12 12.23 30.83
N ARG A 127 -10.93 12.10 30.24
CA ARG A 127 -9.66 12.09 31.01
C ARG A 127 -9.51 13.32 31.90
N ARG A 128 -9.69 14.53 31.34
CA ARG A 128 -9.59 15.78 32.12
C ARG A 128 -10.62 15.86 33.24
N GLN A 129 -11.82 15.32 33.02
CA GLN A 129 -12.85 15.28 34.05
C GLN A 129 -12.44 14.36 35.20
N VAL A 130 -11.90 13.17 34.90
CA VAL A 130 -11.39 12.25 35.93
C VAL A 130 -10.22 12.85 36.71
N GLU A 131 -9.25 13.49 36.03
CA GLU A 131 -8.12 14.16 36.68
C GLU A 131 -8.59 15.25 37.68
N LYS A 132 -9.58 16.05 37.30
CA LYS A 132 -10.17 17.06 38.21
C LYS A 132 -10.86 16.44 39.42
N SER A 133 -11.60 15.35 39.21
CA SER A 133 -12.28 14.64 40.30
C SER A 133 -11.29 14.03 41.29
N LEU A 134 -10.16 13.50 40.81
CA LEU A 134 -9.11 12.95 41.67
C LEU A 134 -8.47 14.04 42.55
N VAL A 135 -8.11 15.19 41.95
CA VAL A 135 -7.55 16.33 42.70
C VAL A 135 -8.52 16.83 43.79
N LEU A 136 -9.83 16.83 43.49
CA LEU A 136 -10.85 17.17 44.49
C LEU A 136 -10.91 16.17 45.64
N LEU A 137 -10.81 14.87 45.35
CA LEU A 137 -10.80 13.82 46.37
C LEU A 137 -9.55 13.92 47.26
N ASP A 138 -8.37 14.13 46.66
CA ASP A 138 -7.13 14.30 47.41
C ASP A 138 -7.22 15.52 48.36
N SER A 139 -7.76 16.64 47.87
CA SER A 139 -7.99 17.84 48.71
C SER A 139 -8.99 17.62 49.85
N LEU A 140 -9.97 16.72 49.67
CA LEU A 140 -10.91 16.36 50.73
C LEU A 140 -10.29 15.42 51.76
N LEU A 141 -9.46 14.48 51.32
CA LEU A 141 -8.72 13.57 52.19
C LEU A 141 -7.69 14.30 53.05
N GLU A 142 -7.00 15.33 52.51
CA GLU A 142 -6.07 16.16 53.28
C GLU A 142 -6.76 17.04 54.36
N LYS A 143 -8.08 17.25 54.25
CA LYS A 143 -8.87 18.07 55.18
C LYS A 143 -9.56 17.27 56.28
N MET A 144 -9.49 15.94 56.23
CA MET A 144 -9.95 15.03 57.29
C MET A 144 -8.83 14.76 58.29
#